data_AF-A0A966RUD1-F1
#
_entry.id   AF-A0A966RUD1-F1
#
_cell.length_a   1.000
_cell.length_b   1.000
_cell.length_c   1.000
_cell.angle_alpha   90.00
_cell.angle_beta   90.00
_cell.angle_gamma   90.00
#
_symmetry.space_group_name_H-M   'P 1'
#
loop_
_entity.id
_entity.type
_entity.pdbx_description
1 polymer ?
#
loop_
_entity_poly.entity_id
_entity_poly.type
_entity_poly.pdbx_seq_one_letter_code
_entity_poly.pdbx_strand_id
1 'polypeptide(L)'
;GKGGNLEETVTKNNLEAAEEIARQLRLRDLGGIIVIDFIDMILESNREQVLRRLVECLGRDRTKHQVAEVTSLGLVQMTRKRVGQGLIEAFSTTCDSCGGRGIHVHMEPVNKKSLDREFVPAKVNKEENLSSDDSESDEKESLDENVTPAKKDGDSGQKKGFGRRKRRAASSGVVTA
;
A
#
# COMPACT_ATOMS: atom_id res chain seq x y z
N GLY A 1 10.35 -26.30 -5.05
CA GLY A 1 10.70 -24.89 -5.33
C GLY A 1 11.19 -24.21 -4.06
N LYS A 2 11.90 -23.08 -4.15
CA LYS A 2 12.52 -22.36 -3.01
C LYS A 2 11.53 -21.62 -2.08
N GLY A 3 10.28 -22.07 -1.96
CA GLY A 3 9.22 -21.38 -1.21
C GLY A 3 9.37 -21.45 0.32
N GLY A 4 9.88 -22.56 0.87
CA GLY A 4 9.94 -22.78 2.32
C GLY A 4 10.79 -21.75 3.08
N ASN A 5 11.89 -21.28 2.47
CA ASN A 5 12.76 -20.26 3.06
C ASN A 5 12.09 -18.88 3.13
N LEU A 6 11.23 -18.55 2.16
CA LEU A 6 10.52 -17.27 2.14
C LEU A 6 9.44 -17.22 3.24
N GLU A 7 8.64 -18.27 3.40
CA GLU A 7 7.62 -18.37 4.45
C GLU A 7 8.25 -18.32 5.86
N GLU A 8 9.38 -18.98 6.06
CA GLU A 8 10.17 -18.91 7.31
C GLU A 8 10.66 -17.47 7.58
N THR A 9 11.21 -16.81 6.56
CA THR A 9 11.68 -15.41 6.66
C THR A 9 10.54 -14.45 6.96
N VAL A 10 9.39 -14.59 6.30
CA VAL A 10 8.18 -13.79 6.54
C VAL A 10 7.69 -13.98 7.98
N THR A 11 7.59 -15.23 8.43
CA THR A 11 7.15 -15.57 9.79
C THR A 11 8.08 -14.97 10.84
N LYS A 12 9.40 -15.10 10.65
CA LYS A 12 10.41 -14.50 11.54
C LYS A 12 10.29 -12.97 11.59
N ASN A 13 10.19 -12.31 10.44
CA ASN A 13 10.05 -10.85 10.38
C ASN A 13 8.76 -10.37 11.08
N ASN A 14 7.65 -11.07 10.90
CA ASN A 14 6.38 -10.76 11.57
C ASN A 14 6.45 -10.98 13.10
N LEU A 15 7.19 -12.00 13.57
CA LEU A 15 7.45 -12.20 14.99
C LEU A 15 8.28 -11.06 15.59
N GLU A 16 9.39 -10.67 14.95
CA GLU A 16 10.23 -9.53 15.37
C GLU A 16 9.42 -8.22 15.37
N ALA A 17 8.58 -8.01 14.34
CA ALA A 17 7.68 -6.87 14.26
C ALA A 17 6.65 -6.84 15.41
N ALA A 18 6.09 -7.99 15.81
CA ALA A 18 5.14 -8.07 16.93
C ALA A 18 5.76 -7.61 18.26
N GLU A 19 7.04 -7.94 18.52
CA GLU A 19 7.77 -7.47 19.70
C GLU A 19 8.02 -5.96 19.65
N GLU A 20 8.47 -5.47 18.48
CA GLU A 20 8.84 -4.08 18.28
C GLU A 20 7.61 -3.15 18.29
N ILE A 21 6.48 -3.56 17.71
CA ILE A 21 5.20 -2.85 17.80
C ILE A 21 4.80 -2.67 19.26
N ALA A 22 4.77 -3.74 20.04
CA ALA A 22 4.43 -3.65 21.47
C ALA A 22 5.40 -2.76 22.25
N ARG A 23 6.69 -2.72 21.87
CA ARG A 23 7.69 -1.80 22.45
C ARG A 23 7.41 -0.34 22.06
N GLN A 24 7.14 -0.06 20.80
CA GLN A 24 6.88 1.29 20.28
C GLN A 24 5.57 1.88 20.83
N LEU A 25 4.52 1.08 21.00
CA LEU A 25 3.26 1.52 21.63
C LEU A 25 3.50 2.10 23.02
N ARG A 26 4.39 1.48 23.82
CA ARG A 26 4.79 1.95 25.15
C ARG A 26 5.70 3.18 25.09
N LEU A 27 6.72 3.17 24.23
CA LEU A 27 7.73 4.24 24.18
C LEU A 27 7.20 5.55 23.58
N ARG A 28 6.21 5.48 22.69
CA ARG A 28 5.58 6.66 22.06
C ARG A 28 4.28 7.11 22.73
N ASP A 29 3.84 6.39 23.78
CA ASP A 29 2.49 6.39 24.37
C ASP A 29 1.37 6.48 23.33
N LEU A 30 1.35 5.54 22.37
CA LEU A 30 0.33 5.48 21.34
C LEU A 30 -0.97 4.90 21.94
N GLY A 31 -2.08 5.63 21.81
CA GLY A 31 -3.38 5.21 22.33
C GLY A 31 -4.51 5.59 21.38
N GLY A 32 -5.53 4.73 21.33
CA GLY A 32 -6.62 4.77 20.35
C GLY A 32 -6.86 3.39 19.73
N ILE A 33 -7.46 3.39 18.53
CA ILE A 33 -7.56 2.22 17.65
C ILE A 33 -6.24 2.09 16.90
N ILE A 34 -5.68 0.88 16.88
CA ILE A 34 -4.45 0.54 16.18
C ILE A 34 -4.76 -0.63 15.26
N VAL A 35 -4.33 -0.53 14.00
CA VAL A 35 -4.46 -1.60 13.00
C VAL A 35 -3.05 -1.98 12.57
N ILE A 36 -2.77 -3.28 12.58
CA ILE A 36 -1.48 -3.86 12.22
C ILE A 36 -1.70 -4.72 10.97
N ASP A 37 -0.96 -4.40 9.93
CA ASP A 37 -0.91 -5.14 8.67
C ASP A 37 0.39 -5.96 8.67
N PHE A 38 0.28 -7.26 8.93
CA PHE A 38 1.43 -8.18 8.89
C PHE A 38 1.60 -8.70 7.46
N ILE A 39 2.84 -9.05 7.09
CA ILE A 39 3.09 -9.64 5.76
C ILE A 39 2.31 -10.94 5.63
N ASP A 40 1.63 -11.14 4.49
CA ASP A 40 0.85 -12.34 4.18
C ASP A 40 1.58 -13.64 4.51
N MET A 41 0.95 -14.50 5.31
CA MET A 41 1.44 -15.83 5.69
C MET A 41 0.48 -16.89 5.18
N ILE A 42 1.02 -17.89 4.48
CA ILE A 42 0.22 -18.96 3.90
C ILE A 42 -0.31 -19.88 5.01
N LEU A 43 0.53 -20.23 5.98
CA LEU A 43 0.16 -21.17 7.04
C LEU A 43 -0.58 -20.47 8.19
N GLU A 44 -1.71 -21.05 8.60
CA GLU A 44 -2.50 -20.59 9.74
C GLU A 44 -1.73 -20.65 11.06
N SER A 45 -0.92 -21.70 11.24
CA SER A 45 -0.01 -21.83 12.38
C SER A 45 0.97 -20.67 12.53
N ASN A 46 1.36 -20.02 11.43
CA ASN A 46 2.27 -18.87 11.44
C ASN A 46 1.52 -17.61 11.87
N ARG A 47 0.29 -17.42 11.34
CA ARG A 47 -0.65 -16.36 11.77
C ARG A 47 -0.93 -16.44 13.28
N GLU A 48 -1.23 -17.63 13.80
CA GLU A 48 -1.44 -17.85 15.24
C GLU A 48 -0.19 -17.57 16.08
N GLN A 49 1.00 -17.97 15.63
CA GLN A 49 2.27 -17.72 16.33
C GLN A 49 2.54 -16.22 16.47
N VAL A 50 2.35 -15.45 15.39
CA VAL A 50 2.51 -13.99 15.39
C VAL A 50 1.49 -13.32 16.32
N LEU A 51 0.23 -13.73 16.27
CA LEU A 51 -0.82 -13.19 17.16
C LEU A 51 -0.52 -13.51 18.64
N ARG A 52 -0.12 -14.75 18.95
CA ARG A 52 0.30 -15.16 20.30
C ARG A 52 1.49 -14.32 20.78
N ARG A 53 2.51 -14.12 19.94
CA ARG A 53 3.68 -13.31 20.26
C ARG A 53 3.32 -11.86 20.56
N LEU A 54 2.43 -11.27 19.76
CA LEU A 54 1.92 -9.91 19.99
C LEU A 54 1.23 -9.80 21.36
N VAL A 55 0.35 -10.76 21.70
CA VAL A 55 -0.35 -10.79 23.00
C VAL A 55 0.63 -10.95 24.17
N GLU A 56 1.61 -11.84 24.08
CA GLU A 56 2.68 -12.00 25.10
C GLU A 56 3.46 -10.69 25.33
N CYS A 57 3.84 -10.02 24.24
CA CYS A 57 4.61 -8.78 24.27
C CYS A 57 3.78 -7.59 24.76
N LEU A 58 2.46 -7.58 24.52
CA LEU A 58 1.50 -6.64 25.08
C LEU A 58 1.21 -6.88 26.56
N GLY A 59 1.31 -8.12 27.06
CA GLY A 59 1.16 -8.45 28.49
C GLY A 59 2.16 -7.73 29.42
N ARG A 60 3.22 -7.12 28.88
CA ARG A 60 4.16 -6.23 29.60
C ARG A 60 3.72 -4.76 29.66
N ASP A 61 2.65 -4.38 28.95
CA ASP A 61 2.10 -3.04 28.99
C ASP A 61 1.12 -2.88 30.16
N ARG A 62 1.39 -1.89 31.02
CA ARG A 62 0.55 -1.51 32.16
C ARG A 62 -0.74 -0.81 31.72
N THR A 63 -0.80 -0.36 30.48
CA THR A 63 -1.94 0.33 29.89
C THR A 63 -2.99 -0.67 29.43
N LYS A 64 -4.26 -0.46 29.81
CA LYS A 64 -5.36 -1.30 29.36
C LYS A 64 -5.42 -1.35 27.84
N HIS A 65 -5.32 -2.56 27.29
CA HIS A 65 -5.38 -2.84 25.87
C HIS A 65 -6.31 -4.03 25.63
N GLN A 66 -6.83 -4.14 24.41
CA GLN A 66 -7.63 -5.26 23.94
C GLN A 66 -7.22 -5.57 22.51
N VAL A 67 -6.80 -6.80 22.24
CA VAL A 67 -6.56 -7.29 20.87
C VAL A 67 -7.86 -7.93 20.40
N ALA A 68 -8.34 -7.51 19.23
CA ALA A 68 -9.46 -8.13 18.55
C ALA A 68 -8.96 -9.17 17.54
N GLU A 69 -9.87 -10.04 17.11
CA GLU A 69 -9.56 -11.13 16.19
C GLU A 69 -9.08 -10.63 14.81
N VAL A 70 -8.33 -11.48 14.10
CA VAL A 70 -7.81 -11.17 12.77
C VAL A 70 -8.99 -10.98 11.81
N THR A 71 -9.02 -9.86 11.10
CA THR A 71 -10.05 -9.65 10.07
C THR A 71 -9.90 -10.63 8.91
N SER A 72 -10.97 -10.82 8.14
CA SER A 72 -10.92 -11.53 6.84
C SER A 72 -9.97 -10.91 5.81
N LEU A 73 -9.38 -9.74 6.10
CA LEU A 73 -8.39 -9.05 5.26
C LEU A 73 -6.95 -9.23 5.79
N GLY A 74 -6.71 -10.10 6.78
CA GLY A 74 -5.39 -10.32 7.38
C GLY A 74 -4.98 -9.31 8.46
N LEU A 75 -5.68 -8.18 8.56
CA LEU A 75 -5.38 -7.11 9.52
C LEU A 75 -5.70 -7.53 10.96
N VAL A 76 -4.76 -7.30 11.88
CA VAL A 76 -4.97 -7.39 13.33
C VAL A 76 -5.45 -6.03 13.84
N GLN A 77 -6.55 -6.00 14.58
CA GLN A 77 -7.06 -4.79 15.22
C GLN A 77 -6.81 -4.86 16.72
N MET A 78 -6.46 -3.73 17.33
CA MET A 78 -6.43 -3.61 18.78
C MET A 78 -6.84 -2.20 19.23
N THR A 79 -7.26 -2.09 20.48
CA THR A 79 -7.39 -0.80 21.17
C THR A 79 -6.39 -0.73 22.31
N ARG A 80 -5.83 0.46 22.54
CA ARG A 80 -5.00 0.78 23.70
C ARG A 80 -5.53 2.05 24.34
N LYS A 81 -5.90 2.02 25.62
CA LYS A 81 -6.41 3.18 26.34
C LYS A 81 -5.39 4.31 26.28
N ARG A 82 -5.80 5.50 25.86
CA ARG A 82 -4.95 6.70 25.94
C ARG A 82 -4.84 7.15 27.40
N VAL A 83 -3.61 7.37 27.87
CA VAL A 83 -3.32 7.76 29.27
C VAL A 83 -2.82 9.21 29.34
N GLY A 84 -2.00 9.65 28.39
CA GLY A 84 -1.61 11.05 28.23
C GLY A 84 -1.62 11.51 26.76
N GLN A 85 -0.90 12.60 26.49
CA GLN A 85 -0.53 13.00 25.14
C GLN A 85 0.67 12.18 24.68
N GLY A 86 0.55 11.53 23.52
CA GLY A 86 1.65 10.74 22.94
C GLY A 86 2.78 11.63 22.41
N LEU A 87 3.93 11.02 22.09
CA LEU A 87 5.12 11.76 21.63
C LEU A 87 4.85 12.70 20.43
N ILE A 88 4.04 12.26 19.47
CA ILE A 88 3.69 13.09 18.30
C ILE A 88 2.87 14.32 18.74
N GLU A 89 1.94 14.15 19.66
CA GLU A 89 1.06 15.24 20.14
C GLU A 89 1.80 16.24 21.03
N ALA A 90 2.84 15.80 21.76
CA ALA A 90 3.66 16.65 22.61
C ALA A 90 4.81 17.37 21.87
N PHE A 91 5.34 16.79 20.78
CA PHE A 91 6.57 17.25 20.13
C PHE A 91 6.43 17.57 18.63
N SER A 92 5.22 17.69 18.09
CA SER A 92 5.02 18.10 16.69
C SER A 92 3.86 19.07 16.49
N THR A 93 3.98 19.87 15.43
CA THR A 93 2.91 20.69 14.86
C THR A 93 2.53 20.14 13.48
N THR A 94 1.37 20.55 12.97
CA THR A 94 0.98 20.21 11.59
C THR A 94 1.97 20.83 10.60
N CYS A 95 2.45 20.05 9.63
CA CYS A 95 3.36 20.55 8.59
C CYS A 95 2.67 21.55 7.66
N ASP A 96 3.15 22.79 7.61
CA ASP A 96 2.57 23.88 6.81
C ASP A 96 2.51 23.54 5.31
N SER A 97 3.57 22.95 4.76
CA SER A 97 3.69 22.65 3.32
C SER A 97 2.66 21.63 2.80
N CYS A 98 2.24 20.68 3.65
CA CYS A 98 1.31 19.61 3.24
C CYS A 98 0.01 19.57 4.04
N GLY A 99 -0.18 20.44 5.04
CA GLY A 99 -1.34 20.40 5.95
C GLY A 99 -1.50 19.07 6.68
N GLY A 100 -0.38 18.39 6.99
CA GLY A 100 -0.38 17.05 7.60
C GLY A 100 -0.71 15.88 6.66
N ARG A 101 -0.91 16.10 5.35
CA ARG A 101 -1.22 15.02 4.38
C ARG A 101 -0.06 14.05 4.11
N GLY A 102 1.18 14.44 4.39
CA GLY A 102 2.38 13.67 4.03
C GLY A 102 2.70 13.61 2.53
N ILE A 103 1.92 14.27 1.67
CA ILE A 103 2.12 14.32 0.21
C ILE A 103 1.86 15.71 -0.37
N HIS A 104 2.59 16.04 -1.43
CA HIS A 104 2.31 17.17 -2.32
C HIS A 104 1.40 16.70 -3.45
N VAL A 105 0.35 17.49 -3.74
CA VAL A 105 -0.59 17.21 -4.83
C VAL A 105 -0.23 18.11 -5.99
N HIS A 106 0.10 17.51 -7.13
CA HIS A 106 0.37 18.21 -8.38
C HIS A 106 -0.87 18.17 -9.26
N MET A 107 -1.10 19.24 -10.03
CA MET A 107 -2.23 19.31 -10.97
C MET A 107 -2.03 18.42 -12.20
N GLU A 108 -0.78 18.06 -12.49
CA GLU A 108 -0.37 17.19 -13.59
C GLU A 108 0.32 15.92 -13.05
N PRO A 109 0.26 14.78 -13.77
CA PRO A 109 0.92 13.54 -13.35
C PRO A 109 2.44 13.71 -13.21
N VAL A 110 2.96 13.50 -12.00
CA VAL A 110 4.40 13.56 -11.74
C VAL A 110 5.11 12.37 -12.36
N ASN A 111 6.12 12.62 -13.20
CA ASN A 111 7.02 11.56 -13.67
C ASN A 111 7.96 11.16 -12.53
N LYS A 112 7.67 10.05 -11.86
CA LYS A 112 8.45 9.58 -10.69
C LYS A 112 9.89 9.18 -11.04
N LYS A 113 10.15 8.75 -12.29
CA LYS A 113 11.46 8.24 -12.72
C LYS A 113 12.60 9.26 -12.62
N SER A 114 12.29 10.57 -12.59
CA SER A 114 13.27 11.63 -12.38
C SER A 114 13.54 11.94 -10.90
N LEU A 115 12.56 11.80 -10.01
CA LEU A 115 12.69 12.18 -8.60
C LEU A 115 13.52 11.18 -7.79
N ASP A 116 13.40 9.88 -8.09
CA ASP A 116 14.15 8.82 -7.40
C ASP A 116 15.68 8.92 -7.64
N ARG A 117 16.11 9.70 -8.65
CA ARG A 117 17.53 9.93 -8.97
C ARG A 117 18.18 11.05 -8.16
N GLU A 118 17.41 12.03 -7.68
CA GLU A 118 17.96 13.24 -7.02
C GLU A 118 18.46 12.98 -5.59
N PHE A 119 18.03 11.89 -4.96
CA PHE A 119 18.48 11.47 -3.63
C PHE A 119 19.71 10.54 -3.61
N VAL A 120 20.28 10.21 -4.77
CA VAL A 120 21.55 9.48 -4.82
C VAL A 120 22.71 10.49 -4.75
N PRO A 121 23.53 10.50 -3.67
CA PRO A 121 24.70 11.38 -3.62
C PRO A 121 25.65 11.02 -4.76
N ALA A 122 25.93 12.00 -5.63
CA ALA A 122 26.73 11.79 -6.82
C ALA A 122 28.15 11.32 -6.46
N LYS A 123 28.43 10.04 -6.70
CA LYS A 123 29.81 9.53 -6.73
C LYS A 123 30.49 10.13 -7.95
N VAL A 124 31.26 11.19 -7.74
CA VAL A 124 32.17 11.74 -8.75
C VAL A 124 33.18 10.65 -9.09
N ASN A 125 33.04 10.07 -10.27
CA ASN A 125 34.15 9.44 -10.99
C ASN A 125 34.04 9.85 -12.45
N LYS A 126 35.08 10.56 -12.88
CA LYS A 126 35.27 11.08 -14.24
C LYS A 126 35.96 9.97 -15.04
N GLU A 127 35.34 9.51 -16.11
CA GLU A 127 35.97 9.41 -17.43
C GLU A 127 34.95 8.99 -18.51
N GLU A 128 35.19 9.48 -19.71
CA GLU A 128 34.26 9.45 -20.84
C GLU A 128 34.55 8.22 -21.71
N ASN A 129 33.53 7.67 -22.36
CA ASN A 129 33.65 7.32 -23.77
C ASN A 129 32.30 7.17 -24.48
N LEU A 130 32.30 7.58 -25.74
CA LEU A 130 31.27 7.43 -26.76
C LEU A 130 31.15 5.92 -27.15
N SER A 131 30.12 5.36 -27.78
CA SER A 131 28.82 5.82 -28.35
C SER A 131 27.78 4.65 -28.15
N SER A 132 26.61 4.48 -28.79
CA SER A 132 26.00 5.01 -30.03
C SER A 132 24.46 5.04 -29.98
N ASP A 133 23.89 5.83 -30.89
CA ASP A 133 22.86 5.48 -31.89
C ASP A 133 22.01 4.20 -31.68
N ASP A 134 20.69 4.38 -31.61
CA ASP A 134 19.71 3.39 -32.08
C ASP A 134 18.43 4.12 -32.51
N SER A 135 18.12 4.01 -33.80
CA SER A 135 16.98 4.64 -34.46
C SER A 135 15.74 3.74 -34.45
N GLU A 136 14.59 4.36 -34.70
CA GLU A 136 13.22 3.82 -34.62
C GLU A 136 13.00 2.40 -35.18
N SER A 137 12.12 1.65 -34.51
CA SER A 137 11.26 0.65 -35.17
C SER A 137 9.87 0.58 -34.53
N ASP A 138 8.97 1.45 -35.01
CA ASP A 138 7.52 1.30 -34.83
C ASP A 138 7.03 0.12 -35.70
N GLU A 139 6.88 -1.07 -35.12
CA GLU A 139 6.16 -2.16 -35.79
C GLU A 139 4.65 -1.96 -35.68
N LYS A 140 4.07 -1.49 -36.79
CA LYS A 140 2.62 -1.45 -37.01
C LYS A 140 2.15 -2.84 -37.45
N GLU A 141 1.38 -3.54 -36.61
CA GLU A 141 0.54 -4.64 -37.12
C GLU A 141 -0.46 -4.07 -38.13
N SER A 142 -0.39 -4.58 -39.36
CA SER A 142 -1.32 -4.26 -40.44
C SER A 142 -2.36 -5.38 -40.57
N LEU A 143 -3.58 -4.97 -40.84
CA LEU A 143 -4.69 -5.87 -41.16
C LEU A 143 -4.54 -6.32 -42.61
N ASP A 144 -4.65 -7.62 -42.86
CA ASP A 144 -4.93 -8.14 -44.20
C ASP A 144 -6.17 -9.04 -44.17
N GLU A 145 -7.15 -8.67 -45.00
CA GLU A 145 -8.37 -9.44 -45.22
C GLU A 145 -8.09 -10.56 -46.24
N ASN A 146 -8.73 -11.73 -46.07
CA ASN A 146 -9.06 -12.55 -47.23
C ASN A 146 -10.38 -13.29 -47.02
N VAL A 147 -11.20 -13.30 -48.08
CA VAL A 147 -12.66 -13.52 -48.00
C VAL A 147 -13.11 -14.60 -48.98
N THR A 148 -14.20 -15.30 -48.61
CA THR A 148 -15.14 -16.13 -49.42
C THR A 148 -15.09 -17.66 -49.22
N PRO A 149 -16.21 -18.40 -49.43
CA PRO A 149 -17.60 -18.00 -49.13
C PRO A 149 -18.51 -19.10 -48.51
N ALA A 150 -19.56 -18.62 -47.83
CA ALA A 150 -20.93 -19.15 -47.78
C ALA A 150 -21.25 -20.59 -47.30
N LYS A 151 -22.08 -20.65 -46.23
CA LYS A 151 -23.41 -21.30 -46.28
C LYS A 151 -24.38 -20.63 -45.28
N LYS A 152 -25.68 -20.72 -45.57
CA LYS A 152 -26.81 -20.17 -44.79
C LYS A 152 -27.05 -21.03 -43.52
N ASP A 153 -27.77 -20.63 -42.47
CA ASP A 153 -29.18 -20.18 -42.40
C ASP A 153 -29.49 -19.18 -41.25
N GLY A 154 -30.74 -18.69 -41.15
CA GLY A 154 -31.24 -17.70 -40.16
C GLY A 154 -31.35 -18.22 -38.71
N ASP A 155 -31.78 -17.44 -37.70
CA ASP A 155 -32.80 -16.37 -37.70
C ASP A 155 -32.58 -15.26 -36.60
N SER A 156 -33.44 -14.24 -36.64
CA SER A 156 -33.65 -13.01 -35.84
C SER A 156 -33.30 -12.93 -34.32
N GLY A 157 -33.07 -11.69 -33.80
CA GLY A 157 -33.07 -11.48 -32.33
C GLY A 157 -32.45 -10.23 -31.64
N GLN A 158 -32.70 -8.99 -32.10
CA GLN A 158 -32.62 -7.71 -31.34
C GLN A 158 -31.42 -7.33 -30.40
N LYS A 159 -30.80 -6.17 -30.68
CA LYS A 159 -29.88 -5.42 -29.78
C LYS A 159 -30.65 -4.53 -28.78
N LYS A 160 -30.12 -4.30 -27.56
CA LYS A 160 -29.89 -2.95 -26.95
C LYS A 160 -28.76 -3.00 -25.90
N GLY A 161 -27.87 -2.01 -25.91
CA GLY A 161 -26.70 -1.94 -25.01
C GLY A 161 -26.89 -1.03 -23.79
N PHE A 162 -26.09 -1.25 -22.74
CA PHE A 162 -26.08 -0.45 -21.52
C PHE A 162 -24.84 0.44 -21.42
N GLY A 163 -25.04 1.76 -21.44
CA GLY A 163 -23.97 2.76 -21.32
C GLY A 163 -23.50 2.96 -19.87
N ARG A 164 -22.18 3.12 -19.68
CA ARG A 164 -21.55 3.45 -18.39
C ARG A 164 -21.96 4.86 -17.92
N ARG A 165 -22.81 4.96 -16.89
CA ARG A 165 -23.14 6.24 -16.24
C ARG A 165 -21.99 6.74 -15.36
N LYS A 166 -21.38 7.85 -15.75
CA LYS A 166 -20.31 8.57 -15.03
C LYS A 166 -20.89 9.22 -13.76
N ARG A 167 -20.50 8.75 -12.56
CA ARG A 167 -20.91 9.38 -11.29
C ARG A 167 -20.17 10.72 -11.12
N ARG A 168 -20.90 11.79 -10.84
CA ARG A 168 -20.32 13.10 -10.46
C ARG A 168 -20.19 13.16 -8.93
N ALA A 169 -19.06 13.64 -8.43
CA ALA A 169 -18.92 14.01 -7.02
C ALA A 169 -19.61 15.36 -6.78
N ALA A 170 -20.35 15.49 -5.67
CA ALA A 170 -20.98 16.73 -5.27
C ALA A 170 -20.09 17.45 -4.23
N SER A 171 -19.83 18.73 -4.44
CA SER A 171 -19.08 19.59 -3.52
C SER A 171 -20.01 20.22 -2.48
N SER A 172 -19.87 19.84 -1.21
CA SER A 172 -20.49 20.56 -0.10
C SER A 172 -19.58 21.71 0.35
N GLY A 173 -19.91 22.94 -0.04
CA GLY A 173 -19.22 24.14 0.43
C GLY A 173 -19.53 24.42 1.91
N VAL A 174 -18.53 24.90 2.64
CA VAL A 174 -18.71 25.44 4.01
C VAL A 174 -19.01 26.93 3.89
N VAL A 175 -20.13 27.37 4.48
CA VAL A 175 -20.45 28.78 4.65
C VAL A 175 -20.04 29.18 6.07
N THR A 176 -19.14 30.15 6.19
CA THR A 176 -18.83 30.82 7.46
C THR A 176 -19.80 31.97 7.71
N ALA A 177 -20.18 32.17 8.97
CA ALA A 177 -20.79 33.37 9.52
C ALA A 177 -20.00 33.78 10.76
#